data_AF-A0A3D0XIL2-F1
#
_entry.id   AF-A0A3D0XIL2-F1
#
_cell.length_a   1.000
_cell.length_b   1.000
_cell.length_c   1.000
_cell.angle_alpha   90.00
_cell.angle_beta   90.00
_cell.angle_gamma   90.00
#
_symmetry.space_group_name_H-M   'P 1'
#
loop_
_entity.id
_entity.type
_entity.pdbx_description
1 polymer ?
#
loop_
_entity_poly.entity_id
_entity_poly.type
_entity_poly.pdbx_seq_one_letter_code
_entity_poly.pdbx_strand_id
1 'polypeptide(L)'
;MQTLFNIQPTALQAEKLSEGEPDCPFEKLADAMGFQEKRQGTSGWTHPFWLLNFIFIALHTAQARIPEVMMDAKPAWFMETEGQRVVENVLSWQTSAGSWPKNVDTASEPFQGSLSELRGTFDNAATTGEMRFLIRAYAATSEVAIRNAFLKALQLLLEAQYPSGGWPQTFPLEKGYSSHITFNDNTMVHILRLLLEVSQWESSNLVNRDHQRSCQKAFERGIECILRAQIKVKGVLTVWCAQHDPVNLEPRPARSYELESLSGGESANILQLLMELDQPTPAMVR
;
A
#
# COMPACT_ATOMS: atom_id res chain seq x y z
N MET A 1 -21.11 60.96 -41.91
CA MET A 1 -22.40 61.68 -41.83
C MET A 1 -23.49 60.62 -41.80
N GLN A 2 -24.05 60.35 -40.61
CA GLN A 2 -25.40 60.78 -40.17
C GLN A 2 -26.49 60.01 -40.96
N THR A 3 -27.40 59.23 -40.39
CA THR A 3 -28.19 59.34 -39.13
C THR A 3 -28.85 57.95 -38.87
N LEU A 4 -28.81 57.32 -37.69
CA LEU A 4 -29.54 57.51 -36.40
C LEU A 4 -30.78 56.60 -36.19
N PHE A 5 -30.74 55.89 -35.05
CA PHE A 5 -31.78 55.51 -34.06
C PHE A 5 -33.04 54.72 -34.51
N ASN A 6 -33.30 53.50 -34.04
CA ASN A 6 -33.63 52.98 -32.67
C ASN A 6 -35.12 53.04 -32.33
N ILE A 7 -35.76 51.87 -32.19
CA ILE A 7 -36.93 51.66 -31.32
C ILE A 7 -36.88 50.23 -30.75
N GLN A 8 -36.76 50.13 -29.43
CA GLN A 8 -37.26 49.04 -28.56
C GLN A 8 -38.31 49.68 -27.61
N PRO A 9 -39.04 48.98 -26.70
CA PRO A 9 -39.32 47.53 -26.52
C PRO A 9 -40.84 47.26 -26.31
N THR A 10 -41.24 46.00 -26.13
CA THR A 10 -42.45 45.65 -25.35
C THR A 10 -42.14 44.47 -24.43
N ALA A 11 -42.62 44.56 -23.19
CA ALA A 11 -42.39 43.62 -22.09
C ALA A 11 -43.71 42.98 -21.64
N LEU A 12 -43.58 41.87 -20.87
CA LEU A 12 -44.55 41.21 -19.96
C LEU A 12 -45.63 40.34 -20.66
N GLN A 13 -45.92 39.08 -20.29
CA GLN A 13 -45.86 38.27 -19.06
C GLN A 13 -45.48 36.80 -19.41
N ALA A 14 -44.57 36.12 -18.71
CA ALA A 14 -44.78 35.35 -17.46
C ALA A 14 -45.87 34.26 -17.55
N GLU A 15 -45.47 33.04 -17.94
CA GLU A 15 -46.22 31.81 -17.65
C GLU A 15 -45.27 30.82 -16.98
N LYS A 16 -45.50 30.61 -15.67
CA LYS A 16 -44.99 29.47 -14.91
C LYS A 16 -45.83 28.25 -15.30
N LEU A 17 -45.22 27.10 -15.59
CA LEU A 17 -45.79 25.79 -15.27
C LEU A 17 -44.69 24.70 -15.21
N SER A 18 -44.63 24.11 -14.01
CA SER A 18 -44.19 22.76 -13.61
C SER A 18 -42.79 22.23 -13.92
N GLU A 19 -42.09 21.97 -12.82
CA GLU A 19 -41.01 21.01 -12.59
C GLU A 19 -41.27 19.62 -13.21
N GLY A 20 -40.21 18.99 -13.70
CA GLY A 20 -40.16 17.60 -14.14
C GLY A 20 -38.73 17.23 -14.55
N GLU A 21 -37.98 16.66 -13.62
CA GLU A 21 -36.63 16.09 -13.83
C GLU A 21 -36.66 14.90 -14.83
N PRO A 22 -35.55 14.62 -15.53
CA PRO A 22 -35.47 13.52 -16.49
C PRO A 22 -35.21 12.18 -15.79
N ASP A 23 -36.04 11.20 -16.13
CA ASP A 23 -35.96 9.77 -15.76
C ASP A 23 -34.52 9.22 -15.86
N CYS A 24 -33.93 8.86 -14.71
CA CYS A 24 -32.65 8.16 -14.62
C CYS A 24 -32.90 6.63 -14.70
N PRO A 25 -32.21 5.86 -15.56
CA PRO A 25 -32.45 4.42 -15.72
C PRO A 25 -32.06 3.54 -14.52
N PHE A 26 -31.48 4.10 -13.47
CA PHE A 26 -30.93 3.35 -12.34
C PHE A 26 -31.98 2.88 -11.32
N GLU A 27 -33.08 3.62 -11.15
CA GLU A 27 -34.10 3.27 -10.14
C GLU A 27 -34.96 2.07 -10.56
N LYS A 28 -35.18 1.86 -11.86
CA LYS A 28 -35.92 0.69 -12.38
C LYS A 28 -35.15 -0.63 -12.23
N LEU A 29 -33.83 -0.57 -11.98
CA LEU A 29 -33.03 -1.77 -11.72
C LEU A 29 -33.15 -2.27 -10.27
N ALA A 30 -33.37 -1.35 -9.32
CA ALA A 30 -33.47 -1.67 -7.89
C ALA A 30 -34.80 -2.37 -7.54
N ASP A 31 -35.91 -1.96 -8.16
CA ASP A 31 -37.22 -2.60 -7.96
C ASP A 31 -37.33 -4.00 -8.60
N ALA A 32 -36.62 -4.25 -9.69
CA ALA A 32 -36.57 -5.58 -10.34
C ALA A 32 -35.81 -6.63 -9.50
N MET A 33 -34.97 -6.19 -8.55
CA MET A 33 -34.14 -7.04 -7.70
C MET A 33 -34.72 -7.30 -6.30
N GLY A 34 -35.95 -6.86 -6.02
CA GLY A 34 -36.70 -7.29 -4.83
C GLY A 34 -36.17 -6.80 -3.48
N PHE A 35 -35.40 -5.71 -3.44
CA PHE A 35 -34.97 -5.09 -2.18
C PHE A 35 -35.96 -3.99 -1.75
N GLN A 36 -36.98 -4.37 -0.98
CA GLN A 36 -37.85 -3.43 -0.27
C GLN A 36 -37.54 -3.51 1.23
N GLU A 37 -36.70 -2.61 1.74
CA GLU A 37 -36.45 -2.49 3.18
C GLU A 37 -37.40 -1.46 3.80
N LYS A 38 -38.32 -1.95 4.64
CA LYS A 38 -39.26 -1.13 5.40
C LYS A 38 -38.52 -0.30 6.45
N ARG A 39 -38.56 1.02 6.33
CA ARG A 39 -38.16 1.95 7.40
C ARG A 39 -39.17 1.90 8.56
N GLN A 40 -38.73 1.43 9.73
CA GLN A 40 -39.30 1.85 11.02
C GLN A 40 -38.23 1.87 12.14
N GLY A 41 -38.12 3.03 12.80
CA GLY A 41 -38.03 3.17 14.25
C GLY A 41 -36.82 2.62 15.02
N THR A 42 -35.90 3.52 15.38
CA THR A 42 -35.21 3.63 16.68
C THR A 42 -34.77 2.36 17.41
N SER A 43 -33.48 2.02 17.32
CA SER A 43 -32.61 1.65 18.46
C SER A 43 -31.20 1.37 17.93
N GLY A 44 -30.17 1.66 18.73
CA GLY A 44 -28.77 1.69 18.32
C GLY A 44 -28.29 0.44 17.58
N TRP A 45 -27.61 0.67 16.46
CA TRP A 45 -26.89 -0.37 15.72
C TRP A 45 -25.51 -0.56 16.34
N THR A 46 -25.44 -1.39 17.37
CA THR A 46 -24.24 -2.19 17.62
C THR A 46 -24.43 -3.52 16.90
N HIS A 47 -24.01 -3.59 15.63
CA HIS A 47 -23.78 -4.88 14.98
C HIS A 47 -22.35 -4.91 14.41
N PRO A 48 -21.55 -5.93 14.76
CA PRO A 48 -20.16 -6.02 14.34
C PRO A 48 -20.11 -6.57 12.91
N PHE A 49 -19.82 -5.72 11.94
CA PHE A 49 -19.44 -6.12 10.58
C PHE A 49 -17.92 -6.37 10.47
N TRP A 50 -17.33 -7.10 11.43
CA TRP A 50 -15.93 -7.55 11.40
C TRP A 50 -15.84 -9.08 11.37
N LEU A 51 -16.70 -9.70 10.58
CA LEU A 51 -16.51 -11.05 10.06
C LEU A 51 -16.56 -10.90 8.55
N LEU A 52 -15.59 -11.51 7.84
CA LEU A 52 -15.29 -11.40 6.40
C LEU A 52 -14.25 -10.29 6.16
N ASN A 53 -13.11 -10.49 5.53
CA ASN A 53 -12.69 -11.52 4.59
C ASN A 53 -11.16 -11.39 4.50
N PHE A 54 -10.38 -12.38 4.94
CA PHE A 54 -9.00 -12.51 4.45
C PHE A 54 -9.07 -13.06 3.02
N ILE A 55 -9.55 -12.24 2.08
CA ILE A 55 -9.24 -12.47 0.68
C ILE A 55 -7.77 -12.07 0.56
N PHE A 56 -6.89 -13.05 0.66
CA PHE A 56 -5.55 -12.94 0.08
C PHE A 56 -5.74 -12.71 -1.42
N ILE A 57 -5.83 -11.45 -1.84
CA ILE A 57 -5.55 -11.12 -3.23
C ILE A 57 -4.05 -11.26 -3.36
N ALA A 58 -3.63 -12.49 -3.68
CA ALA A 58 -2.29 -12.76 -4.16
C ALA A 58 -2.17 -12.07 -5.53
N LEU A 59 -1.80 -10.79 -5.52
CA LEU A 59 -1.27 -10.15 -6.71
C LEU A 59 0.14 -10.72 -6.90
N HIS A 60 0.23 -11.73 -7.76
CA HIS A 60 1.45 -12.44 -8.05
C HIS A 60 2.36 -11.58 -8.93
N THR A 61 3.56 -11.31 -8.45
CA THR A 61 4.70 -10.96 -9.31
C THR A 61 5.85 -11.92 -8.99
N ALA A 62 6.30 -12.62 -10.02
CA ALA A 62 7.31 -13.68 -10.01
C ALA A 62 8.72 -13.18 -9.62
N GLN A 63 8.92 -12.76 -8.37
CA GLN A 63 10.23 -12.46 -7.79
C GLN A 63 10.30 -12.85 -6.29
N ALA A 64 9.54 -13.86 -5.88
CA ALA A 64 9.56 -14.31 -4.49
C ALA A 64 10.92 -14.93 -4.14
N ARG A 65 11.65 -14.28 -3.23
CA ARG A 65 12.97 -14.73 -2.71
C ARG A 65 12.88 -15.95 -1.83
N ILE A 66 11.68 -16.17 -1.30
CA ILE A 66 11.24 -17.42 -0.70
C ILE A 66 10.31 -18.06 -1.74
N PRO A 67 10.54 -19.31 -2.16
CA PRO A 67 9.66 -19.98 -3.12
C PRO A 67 8.19 -19.90 -2.71
N GLU A 68 7.31 -19.63 -3.67
CA GLU A 68 5.87 -19.41 -3.45
C GLU A 68 5.21 -20.54 -2.65
N VAL A 69 5.59 -21.80 -2.96
CA VAL A 69 5.12 -22.98 -2.22
C VAL A 69 5.39 -22.92 -0.71
N MET A 70 6.48 -22.26 -0.30
CA MET A 70 6.83 -22.06 1.11
C MET A 70 6.08 -20.86 1.70
N MET A 71 5.85 -19.81 0.91
CA MET A 71 5.01 -18.67 1.29
C MET A 71 3.56 -19.07 1.55
N ASP A 72 3.07 -20.13 0.89
CA ASP A 72 1.72 -20.67 1.05
C ASP A 72 1.65 -21.94 1.91
N ALA A 73 2.77 -22.38 2.48
CA ALA A 73 2.84 -23.61 3.28
C ALA A 73 1.86 -23.58 4.46
N LYS A 74 1.21 -24.70 4.78
CA LYS A 74 0.26 -24.79 5.90
C LYS A 74 0.95 -24.52 7.24
N PRO A 75 0.26 -23.99 8.27
CA PRO A 75 0.88 -23.70 9.57
C PRO A 75 1.67 -24.87 10.18
N ALA A 76 1.19 -26.11 10.05
CA ALA A 76 1.87 -27.29 10.58
C ALA A 76 3.27 -27.53 9.97
N TRP A 77 3.49 -27.12 8.72
CA TRP A 77 4.77 -27.31 8.03
C TRP A 77 5.92 -26.56 8.73
N PHE A 78 5.65 -25.39 9.33
CA PHE A 78 6.64 -24.63 10.08
C PHE A 78 7.14 -25.33 11.35
N MET A 79 6.40 -26.33 11.84
CA MET A 79 6.78 -27.15 12.99
C MET A 79 7.56 -28.41 12.59
N GLU A 80 7.60 -28.73 11.29
CA GLU A 80 8.38 -29.85 10.76
C GLU A 80 9.86 -29.44 10.59
N THR A 81 10.75 -30.43 10.56
CA THR A 81 12.20 -30.20 10.41
C THR A 81 12.56 -29.35 9.20
N GLU A 82 11.87 -29.56 8.07
CA GLU A 82 12.12 -28.79 6.85
C GLU A 82 11.66 -27.34 6.99
N GLY A 83 10.48 -27.09 7.59
CA GLY A 83 10.01 -25.73 7.82
C GLY A 83 10.92 -24.96 8.79
N GLN A 84 11.38 -25.62 9.86
CA GLN A 84 12.34 -25.04 10.81
C GLN A 84 13.66 -24.69 10.12
N ARG A 85 14.19 -25.60 9.28
CA ARG A 85 15.42 -25.37 8.48
C ARG A 85 15.27 -24.16 7.56
N VAL A 86 14.15 -24.03 6.86
CA VAL A 86 13.90 -22.88 5.96
C VAL A 86 13.82 -21.57 6.77
N VAL A 87 13.16 -21.58 7.93
CA VAL A 87 13.12 -20.39 8.81
C VAL A 87 14.53 -20.00 9.27
N GLU A 88 15.35 -20.96 9.70
CA GLU A 88 16.74 -20.73 10.09
C GLU A 88 17.57 -20.14 8.95
N ASN A 89 17.39 -20.65 7.73
CA ASN A 89 18.01 -20.10 6.53
C ASN A 89 17.60 -18.64 6.35
N VAL A 90 16.30 -18.34 6.29
CA VAL A 90 15.80 -16.97 6.10
C VAL A 90 16.34 -16.02 7.16
N LEU A 91 16.37 -16.45 8.43
CA LEU A 91 16.93 -15.65 9.53
C LEU A 91 18.42 -15.36 9.36
N SER A 92 19.20 -16.31 8.83
CA SER A 92 20.65 -16.12 8.62
C SER A 92 20.97 -15.04 7.57
N TRP A 93 20.05 -14.75 6.65
CA TRP A 93 20.17 -13.70 5.63
C TRP A 93 19.75 -12.31 6.13
N GLN A 94 19.34 -12.15 7.39
CA GLN A 94 19.01 -10.83 7.91
C GLN A 94 20.29 -10.01 8.12
N THR A 95 20.35 -8.82 7.52
CA THR A 95 21.48 -7.89 7.72
C THR A 95 21.57 -7.40 9.16
N SER A 96 22.73 -6.82 9.50
CA SER A 96 22.92 -6.12 10.78
C SER A 96 21.92 -4.98 10.98
N ALA A 97 21.44 -4.34 9.92
CA ALA A 97 20.39 -3.31 9.96
C ALA A 97 18.98 -3.89 10.13
N GLY A 98 18.71 -5.10 9.63
CA GLY A 98 17.41 -5.77 9.76
C GLY A 98 16.68 -6.04 8.43
N SER A 99 17.24 -5.62 7.30
CA SER A 99 16.73 -5.89 5.95
C SER A 99 17.31 -7.17 5.34
N TRP A 100 16.75 -7.60 4.20
CA TRP A 100 17.21 -8.75 3.40
C TRP A 100 17.68 -8.32 2.00
N PRO A 101 18.59 -9.10 1.36
CA PRO A 101 19.06 -8.83 0.01
C PRO A 101 17.94 -9.05 -1.03
N LYS A 102 18.01 -8.33 -2.16
CA LYS A 102 17.16 -8.62 -3.32
C LYS A 102 17.78 -9.68 -4.22
N ASN A 103 16.96 -10.34 -5.03
CA ASN A 103 17.37 -11.27 -6.09
C ASN A 103 18.27 -12.44 -5.61
N VAL A 104 18.08 -12.88 -4.37
CA VAL A 104 18.77 -14.03 -3.77
C VAL A 104 17.73 -14.93 -3.12
N ASP A 105 17.89 -16.24 -3.27
CA ASP A 105 17.11 -17.24 -2.55
C ASP A 105 17.57 -17.27 -1.08
N THR A 106 16.68 -16.81 -0.18
CA THR A 106 16.96 -16.75 1.26
C THR A 106 16.47 -17.97 2.02
N ALA A 107 15.80 -18.91 1.33
CA ALA A 107 15.11 -20.05 1.92
C ALA A 107 15.88 -21.37 1.76
N SER A 108 16.52 -21.59 0.62
CA SER A 108 17.12 -22.89 0.30
C SER A 108 18.37 -23.21 1.12
N GLU A 109 19.26 -22.24 1.28
CA GLU A 109 20.56 -22.40 1.94
C GLU A 109 20.82 -21.28 2.95
N PRO A 110 21.59 -21.54 4.03
CA PRO A 110 21.96 -20.51 4.99
C PRO A 110 23.00 -19.56 4.39
N PHE A 111 23.04 -18.33 4.88
CA PHE A 111 24.06 -17.37 4.52
C PHE A 111 25.43 -17.82 5.06
N GLN A 112 26.41 -17.97 4.16
CA GLN A 112 27.78 -18.38 4.51
C GLN A 112 28.81 -17.23 4.48
N GLY A 113 28.38 -16.02 4.13
CA GLY A 113 29.26 -14.86 3.98
C GLY A 113 29.44 -14.04 5.27
N SER A 114 30.14 -12.92 5.15
CA SER A 114 30.26 -11.96 6.25
C SER A 114 29.01 -11.06 6.34
N LEU A 115 28.39 -10.98 7.51
CA LEU A 115 27.25 -10.07 7.74
C LEU A 115 27.61 -8.59 7.54
N SER A 116 28.90 -8.23 7.62
CA SER A 116 29.36 -6.86 7.32
C SER A 116 29.34 -6.53 5.83
N GLU A 117 29.29 -7.53 4.96
CA GLU A 117 29.26 -7.40 3.50
C GLU A 117 27.85 -7.57 2.94
N LEU A 118 26.95 -8.21 3.71
CA LEU A 118 25.56 -8.37 3.33
C LEU A 118 24.87 -7.00 3.26
N ARG A 119 24.16 -6.76 2.15
CA ARG A 119 23.39 -5.55 1.90
C ARG A 119 21.94 -5.91 1.67
N GLY A 120 21.05 -5.18 2.33
CA GLY A 120 19.61 -5.37 2.20
C GLY A 120 18.96 -4.15 1.54
N THR A 121 17.71 -4.33 1.13
CA THR A 121 16.94 -3.33 0.39
C THR A 121 15.44 -3.57 0.60
N PHE A 122 14.60 -2.68 0.09
CA PHE A 122 13.15 -2.86 -0.01
C PHE A 122 12.68 -3.20 -1.44
N ASP A 123 13.60 -3.14 -2.39
CA ASP A 123 13.38 -3.41 -3.81
C ASP A 123 13.03 -4.88 -4.11
N ASN A 124 12.25 -5.16 -5.14
CA ASN A 124 11.83 -6.53 -5.52
C ASN A 124 11.24 -7.32 -4.33
N ALA A 125 10.33 -6.67 -3.60
CA ALA A 125 9.73 -7.17 -2.36
C ALA A 125 10.75 -7.48 -1.23
N ALA A 126 11.97 -6.93 -1.32
CA ALA A 126 12.99 -7.07 -0.29
C ALA A 126 12.56 -6.64 1.08
N THR A 127 12.96 -7.45 2.07
CA THR A 127 12.57 -7.32 3.48
C THR A 127 11.08 -7.58 3.75
N THR A 128 10.17 -7.00 2.98
CA THR A 128 8.72 -7.18 3.18
C THR A 128 8.26 -8.62 2.92
N GLY A 129 8.83 -9.30 1.90
CA GLY A 129 8.57 -10.72 1.63
C GLY A 129 8.99 -11.63 2.79
N GLU A 130 10.21 -11.46 3.30
CA GLU A 130 10.70 -12.22 4.45
C GLU A 130 9.91 -11.91 5.71
N MET A 131 9.56 -10.64 5.97
CA MET A 131 8.73 -10.29 7.11
C MET A 131 7.38 -11.00 7.08
N ARG A 132 6.75 -11.13 5.90
CA ARG A 132 5.50 -11.87 5.73
C ARG A 132 5.67 -13.36 6.00
N PHE A 133 6.77 -13.95 5.52
CA PHE A 133 7.11 -15.33 5.84
C PHE A 133 7.30 -15.54 7.35
N LEU A 134 8.04 -14.64 8.01
CA LEU A 134 8.30 -14.69 9.45
C LEU A 134 7.02 -14.51 10.27
N ILE A 135 6.05 -13.68 9.83
CA ILE A 135 4.74 -13.58 10.49
C ILE A 135 4.05 -14.95 10.52
N ARG A 136 4.02 -15.67 9.39
CA ARG A 136 3.38 -17.00 9.29
C ARG A 136 4.11 -18.03 10.13
N ALA A 137 5.44 -18.04 10.07
CA ALA A 137 6.27 -18.93 10.87
C ALA A 137 6.05 -18.68 12.36
N TYR A 138 6.07 -17.43 12.81
CA TYR A 138 5.83 -17.08 14.21
C TYR A 138 4.43 -17.46 14.68
N ALA A 139 3.40 -17.27 13.85
CA ALA A 139 2.04 -17.67 14.19
C ALA A 139 1.92 -19.18 14.45
N ALA A 140 2.72 -20.00 13.77
CA ALA A 140 2.75 -21.45 13.95
C ALA A 140 3.62 -21.89 15.15
N THR A 141 4.79 -21.28 15.33
CA THR A 141 5.82 -21.79 16.24
C THR A 141 5.97 -20.99 17.54
N SER A 142 5.58 -19.71 17.54
CA SER A 142 5.85 -18.73 18.61
C SER A 142 7.33 -18.56 18.96
N GLU A 143 8.25 -18.92 18.06
CA GLU A 143 9.69 -18.85 18.30
C GLU A 143 10.21 -17.42 18.46
N VAL A 144 10.94 -17.16 19.56
CA VAL A 144 11.38 -15.81 19.94
C VAL A 144 12.37 -15.21 18.92
N ALA A 145 13.21 -16.05 18.29
CA ALA A 145 14.15 -15.60 17.26
C ALA A 145 13.43 -14.96 16.06
N ILE A 146 12.31 -15.55 15.64
CA ILE A 146 11.48 -15.04 14.54
C ILE A 146 10.90 -13.68 14.90
N ARG A 147 10.33 -13.55 16.09
CA ARG A 147 9.80 -12.28 16.59
C ARG A 147 10.87 -11.20 16.65
N ASN A 148 12.05 -11.51 17.16
CA ASN A 148 13.15 -10.54 17.27
C ASN A 148 13.60 -10.06 15.88
N ALA A 149 13.75 -10.97 14.91
CA ALA A 149 14.09 -10.62 13.54
C ALA A 149 13.00 -9.76 12.89
N PHE A 150 11.73 -10.12 13.06
CA PHE A 150 10.60 -9.34 12.56
C PHE A 150 10.57 -7.92 13.15
N LEU A 151 10.70 -7.77 14.48
CA LEU A 151 10.67 -6.47 15.14
C LEU A 151 11.86 -5.60 14.73
N LYS A 152 13.03 -6.19 14.50
CA LYS A 152 14.20 -5.47 13.98
C LYS A 152 13.94 -4.90 12.59
N ALA A 153 13.34 -5.70 11.70
CA ALA A 153 12.96 -5.26 10.36
C ALA A 153 11.85 -4.20 10.39
N LEU A 154 10.89 -4.34 11.28
CA LEU A 154 9.83 -3.35 11.49
C LEU A 154 10.40 -2.00 11.96
N GLN A 155 11.34 -2.03 12.91
CA GLN A 155 12.04 -0.85 13.36
C GLN A 155 12.78 -0.16 12.20
N LEU A 156 13.49 -0.94 11.37
CA LEU A 156 14.18 -0.42 10.18
C LEU A 156 13.23 0.27 9.20
N LEU A 157 12.06 -0.32 8.94
CA LEU A 157 11.02 0.28 8.08
C LEU A 157 10.51 1.61 8.65
N LEU A 158 10.24 1.68 9.95
CA LEU A 158 9.78 2.90 10.61
C LEU A 158 10.85 4.00 10.60
N GLU A 159 12.12 3.63 10.79
CA GLU A 159 13.27 4.55 10.73
C GLU A 159 13.56 5.06 9.31
N ALA A 160 13.34 4.23 8.29
CA ALA A 160 13.57 4.58 6.90
C ALA A 160 12.54 5.58 6.33
N GLN A 161 11.41 5.81 7.01
CA GLN A 161 10.36 6.68 6.49
C GLN A 161 10.78 8.15 6.52
N TYR A 162 10.80 8.79 5.35
CA TYR A 162 11.13 10.21 5.23
C TYR A 162 10.13 11.11 5.99
N PRO A 163 10.50 12.35 6.35
CA PRO A 163 9.56 13.35 6.87
C PRO A 163 8.34 13.60 5.96
N SER A 164 8.50 13.44 4.65
CA SER A 164 7.42 13.51 3.66
C SER A 164 6.47 12.31 3.66
N GLY A 165 6.84 11.21 4.30
CA GLY A 165 6.03 10.00 4.45
C GLY A 165 6.41 8.85 3.50
N GLY A 166 7.24 9.08 2.49
CA GLY A 166 7.69 8.03 1.58
C GLY A 166 8.87 7.20 2.11
N TRP A 167 9.28 6.19 1.33
CA TRP A 167 10.40 5.30 1.66
C TRP A 167 11.46 5.25 0.55
N PRO A 168 12.74 5.15 0.91
CA PRO A 168 13.80 4.86 -0.05
C PRO A 168 13.69 3.45 -0.63
N GLN A 169 14.40 3.18 -1.71
CA GLN A 169 14.63 1.81 -2.20
C GLN A 169 15.51 1.03 -1.22
N THR A 170 16.53 1.67 -0.65
CA THR A 170 17.50 1.05 0.26
C THR A 170 17.72 1.90 1.51
N PHE A 171 17.82 1.25 2.67
CA PHE A 171 18.16 1.90 3.94
C PHE A 171 19.17 1.06 4.75
N PRO A 172 20.22 1.64 5.37
CA PRO A 172 20.60 3.07 5.39
C PRO A 172 20.81 3.68 4.00
N LEU A 173 20.65 5.00 3.90
CA LEU A 173 20.66 5.69 2.61
C LEU A 173 22.01 5.61 1.92
N GLU A 174 21.96 5.34 0.62
CA GLU A 174 23.10 5.39 -0.29
C GLU A 174 22.97 6.61 -1.22
N LYS A 175 24.08 7.04 -1.82
CA LYS A 175 24.02 8.11 -2.83
C LYS A 175 23.41 7.56 -4.13
N GLY A 176 22.49 8.31 -4.72
CA GLY A 176 21.90 8.00 -6.02
C GLY A 176 20.39 7.80 -5.93
N TYR A 177 19.81 7.18 -6.96
CA TYR A 177 18.36 7.04 -7.06
C TYR A 177 17.73 6.16 -5.97
N SER A 178 18.53 5.29 -5.32
CA SER A 178 18.05 4.44 -4.23
C SER A 178 17.60 5.23 -2.99
N SER A 179 17.96 6.52 -2.90
CA SER A 179 17.49 7.45 -1.86
C SER A 179 16.27 8.28 -2.31
N HIS A 180 15.62 7.96 -3.42
CA HIS A 180 14.35 8.58 -3.80
C HIS A 180 13.19 7.84 -3.12
N ILE A 181 12.05 8.52 -2.96
CA ILE A 181 10.80 7.83 -2.68
C ILE A 181 10.56 6.84 -3.81
N THR A 182 10.47 5.55 -3.48
CA THR A 182 10.49 4.50 -4.48
C THR A 182 9.13 3.81 -4.55
N PHE A 183 8.43 4.05 -5.66
CA PHE A 183 7.23 3.29 -6.02
C PHE A 183 7.58 2.05 -6.86
N ASN A 184 8.68 2.13 -7.63
CA ASN A 184 9.23 1.06 -8.45
C ASN A 184 9.22 -0.31 -7.77
N ASP A 185 8.87 -1.35 -8.54
CA ASP A 185 8.77 -2.73 -8.10
C ASP A 185 7.88 -2.86 -6.84
N ASN A 186 6.84 -2.03 -6.76
CA ASN A 186 5.88 -1.93 -5.67
C ASN A 186 6.49 -1.68 -4.28
N THR A 187 7.70 -1.13 -4.19
CA THR A 187 8.43 -0.95 -2.93
C THR A 187 7.55 -0.32 -1.84
N MET A 188 7.03 0.88 -2.10
CA MET A 188 6.18 1.58 -1.12
C MET A 188 4.81 0.90 -0.92
N VAL A 189 4.25 0.25 -1.95
CA VAL A 189 2.97 -0.48 -1.83
C VAL A 189 3.11 -1.69 -0.90
N HIS A 190 4.18 -2.47 -1.03
CA HIS A 190 4.46 -3.62 -0.15
C HIS A 190 4.66 -3.19 1.30
N ILE A 191 5.39 -2.09 1.52
CA ILE A 191 5.59 -1.50 2.86
C ILE A 191 4.25 -1.09 3.46
N LEU A 192 3.44 -0.34 2.73
CA LEU A 192 2.15 0.15 3.23
C LEU A 192 1.19 -0.98 3.58
N ARG A 193 1.06 -1.99 2.73
CA ARG A 193 0.23 -3.17 3.04
C ARG A 193 0.70 -3.89 4.31
N LEU A 194 2.02 -4.07 4.46
CA LEU A 194 2.59 -4.70 5.66
C LEU A 194 2.31 -3.86 6.92
N LEU A 195 2.46 -2.54 6.86
CA LEU A 195 2.19 -1.66 7.99
C LEU A 195 0.71 -1.67 8.39
N LEU A 196 -0.21 -1.71 7.41
CA LEU A 196 -1.64 -1.80 7.67
C LEU A 196 -2.01 -3.13 8.34
N GLU A 197 -1.47 -4.24 7.84
CA GLU A 197 -1.70 -5.56 8.46
C GLU A 197 -1.16 -5.61 9.89
N VAL A 198 0.02 -5.05 10.13
CA VAL A 198 0.61 -4.99 11.48
C VAL A 198 -0.19 -4.07 12.40
N SER A 199 -0.74 -2.96 11.90
CA SER A 199 -1.54 -2.06 12.73
C SER A 199 -2.85 -2.69 13.21
N GLN A 200 -3.38 -3.63 12.43
CA GLN A 200 -4.62 -4.38 12.71
C GLN A 200 -4.36 -5.75 13.35
N TRP A 201 -3.11 -6.08 13.68
CA TRP A 201 -2.74 -7.40 14.14
C TRP A 201 -3.35 -7.74 15.51
N GLU A 202 -4.32 -8.65 15.56
CA GLU A 202 -5.07 -8.92 16.80
C GLU A 202 -4.27 -9.64 17.90
N SER A 203 -3.21 -10.38 17.55
CA SER A 203 -2.45 -11.19 18.52
C SER A 203 -1.30 -10.41 19.16
N SER A 204 -1.31 -10.25 20.48
CA SER A 204 -0.29 -9.47 21.22
C SER A 204 1.10 -10.13 21.32
N ASN A 205 1.27 -11.35 20.80
CA ASN A 205 2.52 -12.09 20.91
C ASN A 205 3.61 -11.58 19.95
N LEU A 206 3.26 -11.23 18.70
CA LEU A 206 4.24 -10.74 17.71
C LEU A 206 4.59 -9.27 17.95
N VAL A 207 3.55 -8.43 18.06
CA VAL A 207 3.65 -6.97 18.24
C VAL A 207 2.80 -6.51 19.41
N ASN A 208 3.13 -5.34 19.97
CA ASN A 208 2.34 -4.69 21.01
C ASN A 208 1.56 -3.48 20.46
N ARG A 209 0.74 -2.85 21.31
CA ARG A 209 -0.09 -1.69 20.93
C ARG A 209 0.70 -0.48 20.46
N ASP A 210 1.93 -0.29 20.94
CA ASP A 210 2.80 0.82 20.51
C ASP A 210 3.36 0.60 19.09
N HIS A 211 3.73 -0.65 18.77
CA HIS A 211 4.09 -1.02 17.40
C HIS A 211 2.91 -0.81 16.46
N GLN A 212 1.72 -1.28 16.83
CA GLN A 212 0.50 -1.09 16.02
C GLN A 212 0.21 0.38 15.74
N ARG A 213 0.26 1.22 16.77
CA ARG A 213 0.06 2.67 16.63
C ARG A 213 1.11 3.32 15.74
N SER A 214 2.38 2.92 15.89
CA SER A 214 3.48 3.41 15.05
C SER A 214 3.27 3.02 13.59
N CYS A 215 2.84 1.79 13.33
CA CYS A 215 2.55 1.31 11.98
C CYS A 215 1.36 2.04 11.36
N GLN A 216 0.28 2.25 12.12
CA GLN A 216 -0.88 3.00 11.67
C GLN A 216 -0.49 4.43 11.26
N LYS A 217 0.27 5.12 12.11
CA LYS A 217 0.73 6.48 11.82
C LYS A 217 1.67 6.53 10.61
N ALA A 218 2.56 5.54 10.48
CA ALA A 218 3.46 5.46 9.33
C ALA A 218 2.68 5.19 8.04
N PHE A 219 1.69 4.31 8.07
CA PHE A 219 0.77 4.03 6.97
C PHE A 219 0.04 5.30 6.52
N GLU A 220 -0.61 6.01 7.44
CA GLU A 220 -1.32 7.26 7.16
C GLU A 220 -0.43 8.31 6.49
N ARG A 221 0.80 8.48 6.98
CA ARG A 221 1.79 9.40 6.40
C ARG A 221 2.22 8.98 4.99
N GLY A 222 2.37 7.68 4.74
CA GLY A 222 2.74 7.19 3.42
C GLY A 222 1.60 7.34 2.40
N ILE A 223 0.36 7.15 2.84
CA ILE A 223 -0.83 7.49 2.05
C ILE A 223 -0.87 8.98 1.72
N GLU A 224 -0.64 9.86 2.71
CA GLU A 224 -0.55 11.31 2.46
C GLU A 224 0.54 11.64 1.43
N CYS A 225 1.70 10.99 1.55
CA CYS A 225 2.81 11.13 0.62
C CYS A 225 2.40 10.75 -0.82
N ILE A 226 1.71 9.62 -1.01
CA ILE A 226 1.19 9.20 -2.30
C ILE A 226 0.28 10.28 -2.89
N LEU A 227 -0.72 10.75 -2.13
CA LEU A 227 -1.68 11.74 -2.63
C LEU A 227 -1.00 13.06 -3.00
N ARG A 228 0.02 13.48 -2.24
CA ARG A 228 0.79 14.70 -2.53
C ARG A 228 1.75 14.55 -3.71
N ALA A 229 2.24 13.34 -3.96
CA ALA A 229 3.14 13.04 -5.07
C ALA A 229 2.40 12.84 -6.40
N GLN A 230 1.06 12.78 -6.41
CA GLN A 230 0.28 12.58 -7.63
C GLN A 230 0.51 13.73 -8.61
N ILE A 231 0.93 13.38 -9.83
CA ILE A 231 1.39 14.33 -10.83
C ILE A 231 0.19 15.05 -11.44
N LYS A 232 0.32 16.38 -11.58
CA LYS A 232 -0.65 17.22 -12.27
C LYS A 232 -0.15 17.59 -13.66
N VAL A 233 -0.93 17.24 -14.68
CA VAL A 233 -0.68 17.67 -16.06
C VAL A 233 -1.75 18.70 -16.44
N LYS A 234 -1.32 19.93 -16.71
CA LYS A 234 -2.23 21.07 -17.02
C LYS A 234 -3.33 21.27 -15.97
N GLY A 235 -2.99 21.09 -14.69
CA GLY A 235 -3.90 21.24 -13.56
C GLY A 235 -4.77 20.02 -13.25
N VAL A 236 -4.72 18.97 -14.07
CA VAL A 236 -5.50 17.74 -13.89
C VAL A 236 -4.64 16.69 -13.19
N LEU A 237 -5.15 16.08 -12.13
CA LEU A 237 -4.50 14.94 -11.47
C LEU A 237 -4.41 13.76 -12.44
N THR A 238 -3.25 13.13 -12.46
CA THR A 238 -2.98 11.97 -13.33
C THR A 238 -2.56 10.79 -12.47
N VAL A 239 -1.28 10.44 -12.51
CA VAL A 239 -0.71 9.25 -11.90
C VAL A 239 0.62 9.59 -11.22
N TRP A 240 1.49 8.61 -11.00
CA TRP A 240 2.79 8.78 -10.33
C TRP A 240 3.95 8.42 -11.25
N CYS A 241 5.15 8.92 -10.91
CA CYS A 241 6.41 8.42 -11.45
C CYS A 241 6.84 7.18 -10.67
N ALA A 242 7.76 6.39 -11.21
CA ALA A 242 8.32 5.25 -10.48
C ALA A 242 9.17 5.69 -9.27
N GLN A 243 9.74 6.90 -9.31
CA GLN A 243 10.48 7.50 -8.21
C GLN A 243 10.16 8.99 -8.06
N HIS A 244 10.17 9.47 -6.82
CA HIS A 244 9.94 10.87 -6.47
C HIS A 244 10.99 11.39 -5.49
N ASP A 245 11.23 12.69 -5.51
CA ASP A 245 12.12 13.35 -4.58
C ASP A 245 11.58 13.27 -3.14
N PRO A 246 12.40 12.92 -2.14
CA PRO A 246 11.94 12.75 -0.76
C PRO A 246 11.56 14.07 -0.07
N VAL A 247 11.92 15.22 -0.63
CA VAL A 247 11.66 16.53 -0.04
C VAL A 247 10.52 17.24 -0.78
N ASN A 248 10.66 17.43 -2.09
CA ASN A 248 9.72 18.24 -2.87
C ASN A 248 8.66 17.42 -3.62
N LEU A 249 8.77 16.08 -3.60
CA LEU A 249 7.85 15.13 -4.23
C LEU A 249 7.78 15.21 -5.76
N GLU A 250 8.71 15.93 -6.41
CA GLU A 250 8.78 15.94 -7.87
C GLU A 250 9.24 14.58 -8.40
N PRO A 251 8.78 14.17 -9.60
CA PRO A 251 9.33 13.02 -10.29
C PRO A 251 10.86 13.07 -10.37
N ARG A 252 11.50 11.92 -10.17
CA ARG A 252 12.95 11.75 -10.32
C ARG A 252 13.27 10.58 -11.25
N PRO A 253 14.40 10.63 -11.97
CA PRO A 253 14.85 9.52 -12.78
C PRO A 253 15.50 8.47 -11.88
N ALA A 254 15.72 7.28 -12.42
CA ALA A 254 16.47 6.22 -11.76
C ALA A 254 17.69 5.80 -12.59
N ARG A 255 17.67 4.62 -13.23
CA ARG A 255 18.72 4.21 -14.16
C ARG A 255 18.73 5.15 -15.38
N SER A 256 19.80 5.12 -16.18
CA SER A 256 19.97 6.02 -17.34
C SER A 256 18.85 5.94 -18.38
N TYR A 257 18.08 4.86 -18.38
CA TYR A 257 16.93 4.60 -19.25
C TYR A 257 15.57 4.75 -18.53
N GLU A 258 15.57 5.15 -17.25
CA GLU A 258 14.36 5.38 -16.45
C GLU A 258 14.25 6.86 -16.14
N LEU A 259 13.58 7.57 -17.02
CA LEU A 259 13.43 9.02 -16.96
C LEU A 259 12.21 9.43 -16.13
N GLU A 260 12.17 10.69 -15.72
CA GLU A 260 11.00 11.32 -15.13
C GLU A 260 9.79 11.15 -16.06
N SER A 261 8.82 10.36 -15.63
CA SER A 261 7.71 9.93 -16.48
C SER A 261 6.47 9.57 -15.69
N LEU A 262 5.33 9.47 -16.36
CA LEU A 262 4.12 8.88 -15.80
C LEU A 262 4.27 7.35 -15.90
N SER A 263 4.49 6.68 -14.77
CA SER A 263 4.70 5.23 -14.75
C SER A 263 3.36 4.50 -14.77
N GLY A 264 3.04 3.84 -15.89
CA GLY A 264 1.80 3.08 -16.01
C GLY A 264 1.72 1.90 -15.03
N GLY A 265 2.78 1.10 -14.94
CA GLY A 265 2.82 -0.11 -14.10
C GLY A 265 2.70 0.19 -12.61
N GLU A 266 3.57 1.08 -12.09
CA GLU A 266 3.56 1.40 -10.66
C GLU A 266 2.26 2.11 -10.24
N SER A 267 1.72 2.95 -11.11
CA SER A 267 0.49 3.69 -10.82
C SER A 267 -0.74 2.79 -10.73
N ALA A 268 -0.79 1.68 -11.49
CA ALA A 268 -1.88 0.72 -11.40
C ALA A 268 -1.94 0.09 -10.00
N ASN A 269 -0.79 -0.27 -9.43
CA ASN A 269 -0.72 -0.89 -8.10
C ASN A 269 -0.95 0.13 -6.98
N ILE A 270 -0.51 1.38 -7.14
CA ILE A 270 -0.87 2.47 -6.21
C ILE A 270 -2.38 2.69 -6.21
N LEU A 271 -3.00 2.77 -7.39
CA LEU A 271 -4.45 2.95 -7.49
C LEU A 271 -5.20 1.79 -6.84
N GLN A 272 -4.76 0.55 -7.10
CA GLN A 272 -5.34 -0.63 -6.46
C GLN A 272 -5.26 -0.55 -4.93
N LEU A 273 -4.10 -0.20 -4.36
CA LEU A 273 -3.94 0.01 -2.92
C LEU A 273 -4.95 1.04 -2.39
N LEU A 274 -5.13 2.17 -3.07
CA LEU A 274 -6.07 3.22 -2.65
C LEU A 274 -7.53 2.75 -2.72
N MET A 275 -7.88 1.92 -3.71
CA MET A 275 -9.21 1.36 -3.88
C MET A 275 -9.54 0.25 -2.86
N GLU A 276 -8.54 -0.40 -2.28
CA GLU A 276 -8.69 -1.44 -1.26
C GLU A 276 -9.01 -0.86 0.14
N LEU A 277 -8.91 0.46 0.33
CA LEU A 277 -9.14 1.08 1.65
C LEU A 277 -10.65 1.22 1.91
N ASP A 278 -11.12 0.64 3.01
CA ASP A 278 -12.55 0.61 3.39
C ASP A 278 -13.17 2.00 3.58
N GLN A 279 -12.37 2.99 3.98
CA GLN A 279 -12.83 4.36 4.26
C GLN A 279 -11.95 5.39 3.55
N PRO A 280 -12.09 5.54 2.22
CA PRO A 280 -11.28 6.47 1.48
C PRO A 280 -11.64 7.91 1.83
N THR A 281 -10.62 8.74 2.05
CA THR A 281 -10.82 10.18 2.27
C THR A 281 -11.27 10.87 0.97
N PRO A 282 -11.91 12.05 1.04
CA PRO A 282 -12.24 12.82 -0.16
C PRO A 282 -11.04 13.22 -1.01
N ALA A 283 -9.80 13.07 -0.55
CA ALA A 283 -8.60 13.30 -1.36
C ALA A 283 -8.21 12.06 -2.19
N MET A 284 -8.59 10.86 -1.76
CA MET A 284 -8.31 9.60 -2.46
C MET A 284 -9.26 9.33 -3.64
N VAL A 285 -10.45 9.94 -3.62
CA VAL A 285 -11.52 9.71 -4.61
C VAL A 285 -11.52 10.77 -5.72
N ARG A 286 -10.50 11.64 -5.79
CA ARG A 286 -10.41 12.74 -6.76
C ARG A 286 -9.75 12.36 -8.07
#